data_AF-A0A7V0QMM1-F1
#
_entry.id   AF-A0A7V0QMM1-F1
#
_cell.length_a   1.000
_cell.length_b   1.000
_cell.length_c   1.000
_cell.angle_alpha   90.00
_cell.angle_beta   90.00
_cell.angle_gamma   90.00
#
_symmetry.space_group_name_H-M   'P 1'
#
loop_
_entity.id
_entity.type
_entity.pdbx_description
1 polymer ?
#
loop_
_entity_poly.entity_id
_entity_poly.type
_entity_poly.pdbx_seq_one_letter_code
_entity_poly.pdbx_strand_id
1 'polypeptide(L)'
;MPENSFRSQNLSSFALFIAIIIASFLVSACAPTEQMTRVEQNQSQLEYRLNQIQTDINNIKKQNYAALVAKLDQIKVQMSELNGRLEKQEYLQSNTDKKIAELERYLKIQSERINDLITDVQKVAKKSGVKNLASRPLPPWPETATPTATSVLPYAISTEPTSQPEAGTSTVTAPAASPAPPVSTAPAVLTPEQEYKRAFHLFNSGKYEEAREAFEEFLKKYPDSKLAGNAQFWIGECYYK
;
A
#
# COMPACT_ATOMS: atom_id res chain seq x y z
N MET A 1 -48.88 29.69 -103.81
CA MET A 1 -48.87 29.67 -102.33
C MET A 1 -48.07 28.44 -101.87
N PRO A 2 -46.79 28.59 -101.48
CA PRO A 2 -45.99 27.50 -100.90
C PRO A 2 -45.72 27.81 -99.42
N GLU A 3 -46.63 27.46 -98.52
CA GLU A 3 -46.48 27.78 -97.08
C GLU A 3 -46.45 26.53 -96.17
N ASN A 4 -46.62 25.33 -96.73
CA ASN A 4 -46.90 24.13 -95.94
C ASN A 4 -45.70 23.17 -95.72
N SER A 5 -44.58 23.31 -96.45
CA SER A 5 -43.40 22.44 -96.26
C SER A 5 -42.42 22.93 -95.18
N PHE A 6 -42.46 24.22 -94.84
CA PHE A 6 -41.56 24.79 -93.82
C PHE A 6 -42.01 24.45 -92.39
N ARG A 7 -43.31 24.24 -92.16
CA ARG A 7 -43.84 23.86 -90.83
C ARG A 7 -43.50 22.41 -90.44
N SER A 8 -43.47 21.46 -91.38
CA SER A 8 -43.19 20.06 -91.07
C SER A 8 -41.71 19.78 -90.78
N GLN A 9 -40.78 20.48 -91.44
CA GLN A 9 -39.33 20.37 -91.15
C GLN A 9 -38.96 20.91 -89.76
N ASN A 10 -39.57 22.03 -89.34
CA ASN A 10 -39.35 22.59 -88.01
C ASN A 10 -39.96 21.72 -86.90
N LEU A 11 -41.11 21.09 -87.14
CA LEU A 11 -41.77 20.20 -86.19
C LEU A 11 -40.99 18.89 -85.97
N SER A 12 -40.40 18.32 -87.03
CA SER A 12 -39.55 17.14 -86.95
C SER A 12 -38.23 17.41 -86.19
N SER A 13 -37.61 18.57 -86.43
CA SER A 13 -36.38 18.96 -85.70
C SER A 13 -36.64 19.20 -84.21
N PHE A 14 -37.79 19.80 -83.87
CA PHE A 14 -38.20 20.01 -82.47
C PHE A 14 -38.46 18.68 -81.74
N ALA A 15 -39.11 17.72 -82.40
CA ALA A 15 -39.35 16.39 -81.86
C ALA A 15 -38.03 15.64 -81.59
N LEU A 16 -37.04 15.79 -82.47
CA LEU A 16 -35.73 15.16 -82.33
C LEU A 16 -34.92 15.79 -81.17
N PHE A 17 -35.00 17.10 -80.98
CA PHE A 17 -34.42 17.77 -79.82
C PHE A 17 -35.05 17.32 -78.50
N ILE A 18 -36.38 17.22 -78.44
CA ILE A 18 -37.09 16.70 -77.27
C ILE A 18 -36.68 15.25 -76.98
N ALA A 19 -36.55 14.41 -78.02
CA ALA A 19 -36.10 13.03 -77.86
C ALA A 19 -34.66 12.94 -77.31
N ILE A 20 -33.75 13.81 -77.75
CA ILE A 20 -32.37 13.87 -77.23
C ILE A 20 -32.34 14.34 -75.78
N ILE A 21 -33.18 15.31 -75.40
CA ILE A 21 -33.29 15.79 -74.01
C ILE A 21 -33.85 14.67 -73.11
N ILE A 22 -34.89 13.97 -73.55
CA ILE A 22 -35.49 12.86 -72.81
C ILE A 22 -34.48 11.70 -72.68
N ALA A 23 -33.76 11.36 -73.75
CA ALA A 23 -32.72 10.34 -73.72
C ALA A 23 -31.57 10.73 -72.78
N SER A 24 -31.17 12.01 -72.76
CA SER A 24 -30.14 12.51 -71.84
C SER A 24 -30.57 12.43 -70.38
N PHE A 25 -31.85 12.74 -70.09
CA PHE A 25 -32.43 12.59 -68.75
C PHE A 25 -32.52 11.12 -68.32
N LEU A 26 -32.92 10.23 -69.23
CA LEU A 26 -33.00 8.78 -68.97
C LEU A 26 -31.63 8.14 -68.72
N VAL A 27 -30.59 8.58 -69.45
CA VAL A 27 -29.21 8.12 -69.23
C VAL A 27 -28.66 8.62 -67.88
N SER A 28 -28.97 9.85 -67.48
CA SER A 28 -28.54 10.39 -66.18
C SER A 28 -29.23 9.72 -64.98
N ALA A 29 -30.42 9.13 -65.18
CA ALA A 29 -31.11 8.33 -64.17
C ALA A 29 -30.54 6.90 -64.03
N CYS A 30 -29.59 6.50 -64.89
CA CYS A 30 -28.97 5.17 -64.91
C CYS A 30 -27.46 5.20 -64.60
N ALA A 31 -26.94 6.33 -64.11
CA ALA A 31 -25.57 6.41 -63.60
C ALA A 31 -25.44 5.69 -62.25
N PRO A 32 -24.31 5.01 -61.97
CA PRO A 32 -24.23 4.04 -60.88
C PRO A 32 -24.37 4.71 -59.50
N THR A 33 -25.43 4.31 -58.79
CA THR A 33 -25.81 4.67 -57.41
C THR A 33 -24.84 4.16 -56.33
N GLU A 34 -23.75 3.50 -56.74
CA GLU A 34 -22.78 2.84 -55.86
C GLU A 34 -21.99 3.81 -54.97
N GLN A 35 -21.81 5.06 -55.43
CA GLN A 35 -21.18 6.13 -54.64
C GLN A 35 -22.14 6.68 -53.57
N MET A 36 -23.44 6.77 -53.89
CA MET A 36 -24.44 7.40 -53.04
C MET A 36 -24.84 6.49 -51.87
N THR A 37 -24.97 5.18 -52.11
CA THR A 37 -25.20 4.17 -51.06
C THR A 37 -24.02 4.03 -50.11
N ARG A 38 -22.78 4.19 -50.60
CA ARG A 38 -21.57 4.13 -49.77
C ARG A 38 -21.50 5.30 -48.78
N VAL A 39 -21.99 6.48 -49.15
CA VAL A 39 -22.08 7.65 -48.26
C VAL A 39 -23.14 7.45 -47.18
N GLU A 40 -24.33 6.94 -47.54
CA GLU A 40 -25.39 6.61 -46.56
C GLU A 40 -24.95 5.52 -45.57
N GLN A 41 -24.25 4.50 -46.08
CA GLN A 41 -23.68 3.44 -45.24
C GLN A 41 -22.60 3.99 -44.28
N ASN A 42 -21.76 4.91 -44.75
CA ASN A 42 -20.78 5.57 -43.89
C ASN A 42 -21.44 6.46 -42.83
N GLN A 43 -22.53 7.16 -43.16
CA GLN A 43 -23.28 7.99 -42.21
C GLN A 43 -23.92 7.16 -41.10
N SER A 44 -24.62 6.08 -41.44
CA SER A 44 -25.21 5.18 -40.46
C SER A 44 -24.15 4.51 -39.56
N GLN A 45 -22.99 4.16 -40.13
CA GLN A 45 -21.86 3.64 -39.35
C GLN A 45 -21.30 4.68 -38.37
N LEU A 46 -21.23 5.96 -38.78
CA LEU A 46 -20.73 7.03 -37.93
C LEU A 46 -21.68 7.31 -36.75
N GLU A 47 -22.98 7.35 -37.00
CA GLU A 47 -24.02 7.50 -35.97
C GLU A 47 -23.99 6.34 -34.96
N TYR A 48 -23.79 5.11 -35.44
CA TYR A 48 -23.61 3.96 -34.56
C TYR A 48 -22.37 4.11 -33.68
N ARG A 49 -21.23 4.51 -34.26
CA ARG A 49 -19.98 4.73 -33.51
C ARG A 49 -20.11 5.87 -32.48
N LEU A 50 -20.80 6.95 -32.79
CA LEU A 50 -21.05 8.04 -31.84
C LEU A 50 -21.88 7.55 -30.65
N ASN A 51 -22.94 6.78 -30.90
CA ASN A 51 -23.76 6.19 -29.83
C ASN A 51 -22.99 5.18 -28.98
N GLN A 52 -22.10 4.39 -29.59
CA GLN A 52 -21.20 3.48 -28.87
C GLN A 52 -20.23 4.26 -27.98
N ILE A 53 -19.54 5.26 -28.54
CA ILE A 53 -18.62 6.11 -27.78
C ILE A 53 -19.34 6.80 -26.62
N GLN A 54 -20.56 7.30 -26.83
CA GLN A 54 -21.33 7.94 -25.77
C GLN A 54 -21.69 6.95 -24.65
N THR A 55 -22.09 5.73 -25.01
CA THR A 55 -22.33 4.64 -24.07
C THR A 55 -21.06 4.29 -23.28
N ASP A 56 -19.93 4.15 -23.98
CA ASP A 56 -18.63 3.84 -23.38
C ASP A 56 -18.17 4.95 -22.44
N ILE A 57 -18.32 6.22 -22.84
CA ILE A 57 -18.03 7.37 -21.98
C ILE A 57 -18.87 7.31 -20.70
N ASN A 58 -20.17 7.04 -20.83
CA ASN A 58 -21.06 6.94 -19.67
C ASN A 58 -20.68 5.75 -18.76
N ASN A 59 -20.32 4.62 -19.36
CA ASN A 59 -19.87 3.44 -18.62
C ASN A 59 -18.54 3.68 -17.91
N ILE A 60 -17.55 4.27 -18.59
CA ILE A 60 -16.24 4.64 -18.02
C ILE A 60 -16.43 5.65 -16.90
N LYS A 61 -17.26 6.68 -17.11
CA LYS A 61 -17.59 7.65 -16.05
C LYS A 61 -18.17 6.93 -14.85
N LYS A 62 -19.19 6.09 -15.04
CA LYS A 62 -19.83 5.34 -13.94
C LYS A 62 -18.84 4.43 -13.21
N GLN A 63 -18.00 3.72 -13.94
CA GLN A 63 -16.96 2.86 -13.36
C GLN A 63 -15.93 3.67 -12.56
N ASN A 64 -15.42 4.77 -13.11
CA ASN A 64 -14.46 5.64 -12.42
C ASN A 64 -15.07 6.32 -11.19
N TYR A 65 -16.32 6.81 -11.28
CA TYR A 65 -17.02 7.39 -10.14
C TYR A 65 -17.25 6.34 -9.04
N ALA A 66 -17.69 5.13 -9.40
CA ALA A 66 -17.88 4.05 -8.42
C ALA A 66 -16.57 3.65 -7.75
N ALA A 67 -15.48 3.52 -8.52
CA ALA A 67 -14.16 3.21 -7.99
C ALA A 67 -13.62 4.31 -7.07
N LEU A 68 -13.86 5.59 -7.40
CA LEU A 68 -13.46 6.72 -6.57
C LEU A 68 -14.22 6.73 -5.23
N VAL A 69 -15.53 6.51 -5.25
CA VAL A 69 -16.35 6.44 -4.03
C VAL A 69 -15.92 5.27 -3.15
N ALA A 70 -15.69 4.09 -3.73
CA ALA A 70 -15.21 2.93 -2.98
C ALA A 70 -13.85 3.21 -2.31
N LYS A 71 -12.92 3.89 -3.01
CA LYS A 71 -11.65 4.33 -2.41
C LYS A 71 -11.84 5.34 -1.30
N LEU A 72 -12.76 6.30 -1.44
CA LEU A 72 -13.07 7.27 -0.38
C LEU A 72 -13.62 6.57 0.87
N ASP A 73 -14.51 5.60 0.70
CA ASP A 73 -15.04 4.85 1.83
C ASP A 73 -13.97 3.96 2.47
N GLN A 74 -13.10 3.35 1.68
CA GLN A 74 -11.92 2.66 2.20
C GLN A 74 -11.04 3.59 3.04
N ILE A 75 -10.76 4.81 2.56
CA ILE A 75 -9.95 5.80 3.29
C ILE A 75 -10.62 6.18 4.62
N LYS A 76 -11.93 6.37 4.65
CA LYS A 76 -12.65 6.69 5.90
C LYS A 76 -12.53 5.56 6.92
N VAL A 77 -12.68 4.31 6.48
CA VAL A 77 -12.52 3.14 7.36
C VAL A 77 -11.10 3.05 7.89
N GLN A 78 -10.10 3.22 7.02
CA GLN A 78 -8.70 3.25 7.43
C GLN A 78 -8.42 4.39 8.42
N MET A 79 -9.04 5.55 8.25
CA MET A 79 -8.89 6.67 9.18
C MET A 79 -9.47 6.34 10.56
N SER A 80 -10.66 5.72 10.61
CA SER A 80 -11.26 5.26 11.86
C SER A 80 -10.37 4.23 12.57
N GLU A 81 -9.80 3.28 11.82
CA GLU A 81 -8.90 2.28 12.35
C GLU A 81 -7.61 2.90 12.89
N LEU A 82 -7.02 3.83 12.12
CA LEU A 82 -5.81 4.55 12.54
C LEU A 82 -6.05 5.33 13.83
N ASN A 83 -7.19 6.02 13.95
CA ASN A 83 -7.56 6.76 15.15
C ASN A 83 -7.72 5.82 16.36
N GLY A 84 -8.36 4.67 16.19
CA GLY A 84 -8.46 3.69 17.27
C GLY A 84 -7.11 3.11 17.70
N ARG A 85 -6.19 2.90 16.74
CA ARG A 85 -4.81 2.50 17.04
C ARG A 85 -4.03 3.59 17.79
N LEU A 86 -4.26 4.85 17.42
CA LEU A 86 -3.63 6.00 18.07
C LEU A 86 -4.11 6.16 19.51
N GLU A 87 -5.42 6.03 19.76
CA GLU A 87 -5.99 6.04 21.11
C GLU A 87 -5.42 4.91 21.97
N LYS A 88 -5.31 3.69 21.42
CA LYS A 88 -4.67 2.57 22.11
C LYS A 88 -3.19 2.84 22.41
N GLN A 89 -2.47 3.46 21.48
CA GLN A 89 -1.07 3.81 21.66
C GLN A 89 -0.90 4.87 22.76
N GLU A 90 -1.73 5.90 22.75
CA GLU A 90 -1.74 6.95 23.77
C GLU A 90 -2.07 6.38 25.16
N TYR A 91 -3.04 5.46 25.23
CA TYR A 91 -3.35 4.75 26.47
C TYR A 91 -2.15 3.96 27.01
N LEU A 92 -1.47 3.20 26.15
CA LEU A 92 -0.28 2.44 26.53
C LEU A 92 0.86 3.36 26.96
N GLN A 93 1.03 4.49 26.29
CA GLN A 93 2.03 5.49 26.64
C GLN A 93 1.73 6.09 28.02
N SER A 94 0.50 6.56 28.26
CA SER A 94 0.08 7.07 29.58
C SER A 94 0.28 6.04 30.70
N ASN A 95 -0.04 4.76 30.45
CA ASN A 95 0.19 3.71 31.42
C ASN A 95 1.68 3.46 31.69
N THR A 96 2.52 3.58 30.66
CA THR A 96 3.97 3.47 30.79
C THR A 96 4.53 4.64 31.59
N ASP A 97 4.09 5.86 31.32
CA ASP A 97 4.50 7.07 32.04
C ASP A 97 4.13 6.99 33.53
N LYS A 98 2.93 6.47 33.86
CA LYS A 98 2.53 6.22 35.25
C LYS A 98 3.46 5.24 35.95
N LYS A 99 3.85 4.15 35.28
CA LYS A 99 4.80 3.16 35.82
C LYS A 99 6.20 3.76 36.00
N ILE A 100 6.64 4.60 35.06
CA ILE A 100 7.92 5.31 35.18
C ILE A 100 7.89 6.23 36.40
N ALA A 101 6.85 7.05 36.56
CA ALA A 101 6.71 7.94 37.70
C ALA A 101 6.64 7.19 39.04
N GLU A 102 5.99 6.02 39.08
CA GLU A 102 5.97 5.16 40.26
C GLU A 102 7.36 4.59 40.60
N LEU A 103 8.08 4.08 39.59
CA LEU A 103 9.45 3.58 39.75
C LEU A 103 10.41 4.68 40.18
N GLU A 104 10.29 5.89 39.63
CA GLU A 104 11.09 7.06 40.04
C GLU A 104 10.88 7.39 41.51
N ARG A 105 9.63 7.36 42.00
CA ARG A 105 9.33 7.56 43.42
C ARG A 105 9.94 6.47 44.29
N TYR A 106 9.82 5.21 43.86
CA TYR A 106 10.42 4.08 44.57
C TYR A 106 11.94 4.24 44.67
N LEU A 107 12.62 4.51 43.56
CA LEU A 107 14.06 4.70 43.52
C LEU A 107 14.51 5.89 44.37
N LYS A 108 13.75 6.99 44.37
CA LYS A 108 14.02 8.15 45.22
C LYS A 108 14.01 7.75 46.70
N ILE A 109 12.96 7.07 47.16
CA ILE A 109 12.85 6.59 48.55
C ILE A 109 14.01 5.65 48.91
N GLN A 110 14.39 4.73 48.01
CA GLN A 110 15.53 3.84 48.26
C GLN A 110 16.85 4.61 48.35
N SER A 111 17.06 5.61 47.50
CA SER A 111 18.27 6.44 47.52
C SER A 111 18.40 7.22 48.84
N GLU A 112 17.29 7.76 49.36
CA GLU A 112 17.26 8.46 50.66
C GLU A 112 17.62 7.49 51.80
N ARG A 113 16.99 6.31 51.85
CA ARG A 113 17.28 5.28 52.86
C ARG A 113 18.74 4.81 52.81
N ILE A 114 19.30 4.66 51.61
CA ILE A 114 20.71 4.28 51.43
C ILE A 114 21.63 5.37 51.96
N ASN A 115 21.35 6.64 51.65
CA ASN A 115 22.13 7.78 52.14
C ASN A 115 22.08 7.90 53.67
N ASP A 116 20.92 7.69 54.28
CA ASP A 116 20.75 7.66 55.74
C ASP A 116 21.55 6.52 56.36
N LEU A 117 21.46 5.31 55.79
CA LEU A 117 22.21 4.14 56.26
C LEU A 117 23.72 4.36 56.15
N ILE A 118 24.21 4.91 55.04
CA ILE A 118 25.62 5.28 54.86
C ILE A 118 26.05 6.24 55.97
N THR A 119 25.24 7.26 56.25
CA THR A 119 25.51 8.27 57.27
C THR A 119 25.59 7.64 58.66
N ASP A 120 24.66 6.75 59.00
CA ASP A 120 24.64 6.08 60.30
C ASP A 120 25.80 5.08 60.47
N VAL A 121 26.14 4.32 59.44
CA VAL A 121 27.33 3.44 59.44
C VAL A 121 28.60 4.26 59.66
N GLN A 122 28.75 5.42 59.01
CA GLN A 122 29.90 6.31 59.22
C GLN A 122 29.96 6.85 60.65
N LYS A 123 28.82 7.22 61.27
CA LYS A 123 28.76 7.65 62.68
C LYS A 123 29.19 6.51 63.61
N VAL A 124 28.69 5.29 63.40
CA VAL A 124 29.06 4.11 64.20
C VAL A 124 30.54 3.78 64.05
N ALA A 125 31.08 3.81 62.83
CA ALA A 125 32.50 3.58 62.57
C ALA A 125 33.40 4.59 63.32
N LYS A 126 33.03 5.88 63.33
CA LYS A 126 33.74 6.92 64.09
C LYS A 126 33.67 6.69 65.60
N LYS A 127 32.50 6.33 66.14
CA LYS A 127 32.29 6.10 67.59
C LYS A 127 32.97 4.82 68.10
N SER A 128 33.01 3.80 67.25
CA SER A 128 33.64 2.51 67.56
C SER A 128 35.17 2.54 67.49
N GLY A 129 35.79 3.68 67.14
CA GLY A 129 37.25 3.80 67.07
C GLY A 129 37.92 2.89 66.04
N VAL A 130 37.15 2.33 65.09
CA VAL A 130 37.67 1.41 64.09
C VAL A 130 38.39 2.20 63.01
N LYS A 131 39.64 2.56 63.27
CA LYS A 131 40.60 2.90 62.21
C LYS A 131 40.81 1.62 61.39
N ASN A 132 40.38 1.65 60.13
CA ASN A 132 40.42 0.58 59.13
C ASN A 132 39.38 -0.56 59.25
N LEU A 133 38.22 -0.36 58.60
CA LEU A 133 37.55 -1.45 57.89
C LEU A 133 38.04 -1.64 56.45
N ALA A 134 38.78 -0.65 55.90
CA ALA A 134 39.25 -0.65 54.50
C ALA A 134 40.53 -1.49 54.27
N SER A 135 41.09 -2.13 55.30
CA SER A 135 42.31 -2.95 55.18
C SER A 135 42.10 -4.43 55.49
N ARG A 136 40.86 -4.86 55.74
CA ARG A 136 40.60 -6.30 55.85
C ARG A 136 40.46 -6.82 54.41
N PRO A 137 41.35 -7.69 53.93
CA PRO A 137 41.14 -8.34 52.63
C PRO A 137 39.73 -8.92 52.64
N LEU A 138 38.96 -8.68 51.58
CA LEU A 138 37.78 -9.49 51.31
C LEU A 138 38.25 -10.95 51.44
N PRO A 139 37.58 -11.80 52.26
CA PRO A 139 37.85 -13.22 52.16
C PRO A 139 37.70 -13.57 50.67
N PRO A 140 38.61 -14.36 50.08
CA PRO A 140 38.37 -14.87 48.75
C PRO A 140 36.96 -15.45 48.77
N TRP A 141 36.16 -15.07 47.77
CA TRP A 141 34.87 -15.72 47.53
C TRP A 141 35.11 -17.23 47.70
N PRO A 142 34.30 -17.96 48.48
CA PRO A 142 34.43 -19.40 48.49
C PRO A 142 34.13 -19.89 47.08
N GLU A 143 35.18 -20.09 46.28
CA GLU A 143 35.13 -20.74 44.97
C GLU A 143 34.74 -22.23 45.10
N THR A 144 34.45 -22.71 46.30
CA THR A 144 33.86 -24.02 46.55
C THR A 144 32.84 -23.96 47.68
N ALA A 145 31.79 -23.16 47.50
CA ALA A 145 30.48 -23.56 48.01
C ALA A 145 29.65 -23.96 46.79
N THR A 146 29.83 -25.20 46.35
CA THR A 146 28.77 -25.93 45.68
C THR A 146 27.46 -25.64 46.43
N PRO A 147 26.44 -25.03 45.81
CA PRO A 147 25.10 -25.27 46.30
C PRO A 147 24.86 -26.75 46.05
N THR A 148 25.05 -27.56 47.08
CA THR A 148 24.28 -28.79 47.25
C THR A 148 22.83 -28.32 47.36
N ALA A 149 22.22 -28.10 46.20
CA ALA A 149 20.79 -28.13 46.06
C ALA A 149 20.39 -29.55 46.44
N THR A 150 20.11 -29.73 47.72
CA THR A 150 19.29 -30.82 48.24
C THR A 150 17.90 -30.64 47.62
N SER A 151 17.80 -31.05 46.35
CA SER A 151 16.56 -31.30 45.66
C SER A 151 15.99 -32.57 46.25
N VAL A 152 15.21 -32.41 47.32
CA VAL A 152 14.30 -33.46 47.77
C VAL A 152 13.13 -33.44 46.79
N LEU A 153 13.29 -34.14 45.67
CA LEU A 153 12.18 -34.65 44.90
C LEU A 153 11.69 -35.92 45.59
N PRO A 154 10.47 -35.96 46.14
CA PRO A 154 9.78 -37.24 46.30
C PRO A 154 9.24 -37.68 44.94
N TYR A 155 10.02 -38.49 44.23
CA TYR A 155 9.51 -39.54 43.35
C TYR A 155 9.55 -40.82 44.21
N ALA A 156 8.53 -41.65 44.35
CA ALA A 156 7.64 -42.19 43.34
C ALA A 156 6.43 -42.86 44.02
N ILE A 157 5.39 -43.13 43.23
CA ILE A 157 4.75 -44.44 42.99
C ILE A 157 3.72 -44.11 41.88
N SER A 158 4.02 -44.32 40.59
CA SER A 158 4.04 -45.58 39.86
C SER A 158 2.76 -46.41 39.98
N THR A 159 1.85 -46.24 39.02
CA THR A 159 1.02 -47.33 38.48
C THR A 159 0.76 -47.07 36.99
N GLU A 160 1.56 -47.70 36.12
CA GLU A 160 1.10 -48.26 34.85
C GLU A 160 0.60 -49.70 35.13
N PRO A 161 -0.04 -50.47 34.21
CA PRO A 161 -0.48 -50.16 32.84
C PRO A 161 -1.90 -50.69 32.51
N THR A 162 -2.40 -50.46 31.27
CA THR A 162 -2.94 -51.49 30.34
C THR A 162 -4.10 -51.00 29.43
N SER A 163 -3.88 -51.25 28.12
CA SER A 163 -4.83 -51.58 27.03
C SER A 163 -5.71 -50.52 26.33
N GLN A 164 -5.27 -50.21 25.09
CA GLN A 164 -6.00 -49.97 23.81
C GLN A 164 -7.11 -51.06 23.54
N PRO A 165 -8.04 -50.98 22.53
CA PRO A 165 -7.95 -50.19 21.31
C PRO A 165 -9.23 -49.69 20.57
N GLU A 166 -8.95 -49.02 19.44
CA GLU A 166 -9.68 -48.98 18.16
C GLU A 166 -10.63 -47.82 17.77
N ALA A 167 -10.19 -47.17 16.67
CA ALA A 167 -10.90 -46.88 15.42
C ALA A 167 -12.15 -45.97 15.41
N GLY A 168 -11.99 -44.83 14.75
CA GLY A 168 -13.08 -43.94 14.33
C GLY A 168 -12.61 -42.93 13.29
N THR A 169 -12.50 -43.39 12.05
CA THR A 169 -12.20 -42.65 10.82
C THR A 169 -13.13 -41.46 10.62
N SER A 170 -12.59 -40.28 10.28
CA SER A 170 -13.22 -39.37 9.31
C SER A 170 -12.25 -38.30 8.81
N THR A 171 -11.92 -38.45 7.54
CA THR A 171 -11.26 -37.52 6.63
C THR A 171 -12.10 -36.27 6.39
N VAL A 172 -11.50 -35.07 6.46
CA VAL A 172 -11.85 -33.95 5.58
C VAL A 172 -10.57 -33.28 5.08
N THR A 173 -10.43 -33.32 3.75
CA THR A 173 -9.38 -32.75 2.93
C THR A 173 -9.63 -31.25 2.70
N ALA A 174 -8.64 -30.39 2.94
CA ALA A 174 -8.46 -29.12 2.22
C ALA A 174 -6.97 -28.70 2.27
N PRO A 175 -6.38 -28.16 1.18
CA PRO A 175 -4.94 -28.20 0.94
C PRO A 175 -4.14 -27.27 1.83
N ALA A 176 -3.03 -27.81 2.34
CA ALA A 176 -2.05 -27.15 3.19
C ALA A 176 -1.35 -25.98 2.50
N ALA A 177 -1.11 -24.98 3.34
CA ALA A 177 -0.30 -23.79 3.08
C ALA A 177 1.05 -24.14 2.45
N SER A 178 1.38 -23.40 1.39
CA SER A 178 2.75 -23.26 0.90
C SER A 178 3.57 -22.43 1.92
N PRO A 179 4.87 -22.71 2.08
CA PRO A 179 5.64 -22.34 3.26
C PRO A 179 5.93 -20.84 3.30
N ALA A 180 5.87 -20.27 4.50
CA ALA A 180 6.44 -18.96 4.80
C ALA A 180 7.92 -18.92 4.36
N PRO A 181 8.38 -17.86 3.68
CA PRO A 181 9.80 -17.73 3.36
C PRO A 181 10.62 -17.64 4.66
N PRO A 182 11.80 -18.29 4.71
CA PRO A 182 12.65 -18.27 5.89
C PRO A 182 13.12 -16.84 6.15
N VAL A 183 12.93 -16.39 7.39
CA VAL A 183 13.57 -15.20 7.95
C VAL A 183 15.09 -15.37 7.82
N SER A 184 15.67 -14.69 6.84
CA SER A 184 17.11 -14.63 6.62
C SER A 184 17.67 -13.41 7.34
N THR A 185 18.41 -13.67 8.41
CA THR A 185 19.33 -12.75 9.06
C THR A 185 20.51 -12.48 8.11
N ALA A 186 20.42 -11.40 7.35
CA ALA A 186 21.48 -10.81 6.53
C ALA A 186 21.41 -9.27 6.68
N PRO A 187 22.53 -8.53 6.54
CA PRO A 187 22.62 -7.13 6.97
C PRO A 187 21.55 -6.29 6.26
N ALA A 188 20.97 -5.31 6.97
CA ALA A 188 19.81 -4.53 6.57
C ALA A 188 20.01 -3.77 5.25
N VAL A 189 19.88 -4.47 4.13
CA VAL A 189 19.68 -3.86 2.82
C VAL A 189 18.20 -3.49 2.79
N LEU A 190 17.92 -2.19 2.99
CA LEU A 190 16.57 -1.64 2.87
C LEU A 190 15.96 -2.09 1.54
N THR A 191 14.77 -2.68 1.59
CA THR A 191 14.06 -3.00 0.34
C THR A 191 13.75 -1.71 -0.43
N PRO A 192 13.55 -1.76 -1.77
CA PRO A 192 13.18 -0.57 -2.54
C PRO A 192 12.01 0.21 -1.92
N GLU A 193 11.01 -0.50 -1.40
CA GLU A 193 9.85 0.10 -0.74
C GLU A 193 10.22 0.82 0.56
N GLN A 194 11.18 0.29 1.32
CA GLN A 194 11.63 0.89 2.57
C GLN A 194 12.48 2.14 2.32
N GLU A 195 13.36 2.12 1.32
CA GLU A 195 14.17 3.29 0.94
C GLU A 195 13.28 4.42 0.39
N TYR A 196 12.33 4.07 -0.48
CA TYR A 196 11.34 5.02 -0.98
C TYR A 196 10.51 5.63 0.16
N LYS A 197 10.04 4.81 1.12
CA LYS A 197 9.29 5.32 2.29
C LYS A 197 10.12 6.26 3.14
N ARG A 198 11.43 6.01 3.29
CA ARG A 198 12.34 6.90 4.02
C ARG A 198 12.41 8.27 3.34
N ALA A 199 12.65 8.29 2.04
CA ALA A 199 12.70 9.53 1.24
C ALA A 199 11.38 10.31 1.33
N PHE A 200 10.25 9.61 1.24
CA PHE A 200 8.93 10.21 1.36
C PHE A 200 8.65 10.79 2.75
N HIS A 201 9.16 10.16 3.81
CA HIS A 201 9.02 10.68 5.17
C HIS A 201 9.79 12.00 5.37
N LEU A 202 10.97 12.14 4.74
CA LEU A 202 11.73 13.39 4.73
C LEU A 202 10.95 14.50 4.04
N PHE A 203 10.31 14.19 2.91
CA PHE A 203 9.45 15.14 2.19
C PHE A 203 8.29 15.64 3.07
N ASN A 204 7.56 14.72 3.71
CA ASN A 204 6.46 15.09 4.61
C ASN A 204 6.91 15.85 5.86
N SER A 205 8.19 15.74 6.23
CA SER A 205 8.77 16.48 7.35
C SER A 205 9.27 17.87 6.94
N GLY A 206 9.03 18.29 5.68
CA GLY A 206 9.46 19.58 5.14
C GLY A 206 10.95 19.66 4.79
N LYS A 207 11.68 18.54 4.86
CA LYS A 207 13.11 18.46 4.57
C LYS A 207 13.31 18.17 3.07
N TYR A 208 12.96 19.13 2.23
CA TYR A 208 12.87 18.91 0.77
C TYR A 208 14.22 18.61 0.11
N GLU A 209 15.31 19.22 0.58
CA GLU A 209 16.66 18.94 0.05
C GLU A 209 17.10 17.51 0.38
N GLU A 210 16.98 17.09 1.66
CA GLU A 210 17.29 15.71 2.09
C GLU A 210 16.38 14.68 1.40
N ALA A 211 15.11 15.04 1.19
CA ALA A 211 14.16 14.19 0.48
C ALA A 211 14.54 14.01 -0.99
N ARG A 212 14.93 15.09 -1.67
CA ARG A 212 15.38 15.07 -3.05
C ARG A 212 16.58 14.14 -3.22
N GLU A 213 17.61 14.33 -2.40
CA GLU A 213 18.81 13.48 -2.42
C GLU A 213 18.46 12.01 -2.21
N ALA A 214 17.58 11.71 -1.26
CA ALA A 214 17.15 10.35 -0.99
C ALA A 214 16.34 9.73 -2.16
N PHE A 215 15.52 10.51 -2.87
CA PHE A 215 14.83 10.03 -4.07
C PHE A 215 15.77 9.85 -5.27
N GLU A 216 16.77 10.71 -5.43
CA GLU A 216 17.81 10.55 -6.46
C GLU A 216 18.66 9.30 -6.21
N GLU A 217 19.03 9.05 -4.96
CA GLU A 217 19.74 7.83 -4.55
C GLU A 217 18.89 6.58 -4.81
N PHE A 218 17.59 6.64 -4.47
CA PHE A 218 16.64 5.58 -4.77
C PHE A 218 16.59 5.25 -6.27
N LEU A 219 16.56 6.27 -7.14
CA LEU A 219 16.56 6.08 -8.60
C LEU A 219 17.88 5.49 -9.13
N LYS A 220 19.02 5.83 -8.52
CA LYS A 220 20.31 5.24 -8.87
C LYS A 220 20.38 3.77 -8.48
N LYS A 221 19.81 3.41 -7.33
CA LYS A 221 19.87 2.05 -6.79
C LYS A 221 18.81 1.12 -7.36
N TYR A 222 17.63 1.66 -7.68
CA TYR A 222 16.47 0.90 -8.15
C TYR A 222 15.81 1.53 -9.38
N PRO A 223 16.53 1.64 -10.52
CA PRO A 223 16.02 2.28 -11.72
C PRO A 223 14.79 1.57 -12.31
N ASP A 224 14.72 0.23 -12.18
CA ASP A 224 13.63 -0.59 -12.71
C ASP A 224 12.48 -0.79 -11.70
N SER A 225 12.51 -0.10 -10.55
CA SER A 225 11.44 -0.21 -9.57
C SER A 225 10.13 0.35 -10.12
N LYS A 226 9.01 -0.30 -9.78
CA LYS A 226 7.67 0.24 -10.04
C LYS A 226 7.44 1.62 -9.38
N LEU A 227 8.27 1.97 -8.40
CA LEU A 227 8.23 3.26 -7.70
C LEU A 227 9.15 4.33 -8.34
N ALA A 228 9.95 4.00 -9.35
CA ALA A 228 10.89 4.94 -9.97
C ALA A 228 10.17 6.15 -10.57
N GLY A 229 9.07 5.94 -11.30
CA GLY A 229 8.26 7.05 -11.82
C GLY A 229 7.69 7.96 -10.70
N ASN A 230 7.29 7.37 -9.58
CA ASN A 230 6.81 8.16 -8.43
C ASN A 230 7.96 8.93 -7.76
N ALA A 231 9.15 8.34 -7.64
CA ALA A 231 10.31 9.02 -7.07
C ALA A 231 10.72 10.23 -7.92
N GLN A 232 10.66 10.12 -9.25
CA GLN A 232 10.87 11.26 -10.16
C GLN A 232 9.84 12.37 -9.95
N PHE A 233 8.57 12.02 -9.76
CA PHE A 233 7.52 12.98 -9.43
C PHE A 233 7.84 13.74 -8.14
N TRP A 234 8.22 13.03 -7.07
CA TRP A 234 8.54 13.66 -5.79
C TRP A 234 9.81 14.52 -5.84
N ILE A 235 10.80 14.20 -6.68
CA ILE A 235 11.94 15.09 -6.94
C ILE A 235 11.45 16.43 -7.50
N GLY A 236 10.51 16.40 -8.46
CA GLY A 236 9.89 17.61 -9.00
C GLY A 236 9.15 18.41 -7.92
N GLU A 237 8.39 17.73 -7.07
CA GLU A 237 7.72 18.37 -5.93
C GLU A 237 8.71 18.99 -4.94
N CYS A 238 9.86 18.34 -4.69
CA CYS A 238 10.91 18.90 -3.83
C CYS A 238 11.48 20.21 -4.39
N TYR A 239 11.58 20.37 -5.71
CA TYR A 239 12.00 21.63 -6.34
C TYR A 239 10.93 22.71 -6.29
N TYR A 240 9.66 22.32 -6.21
CA TYR A 240 8.54 23.25 -6.19
C TYR A 240 8.27 23.87 -4.81
N LYS A 241 8.57 23.13 -3.73
CA LYS A 241 8.31 23.54 -2.35
C LYS A 241 9.37 24.48 -1.79
#